data_AF-A0A0C4EXI9-F1
#
_entry.id   AF-A0A0C4EXI9-F1
#
_cell.length_a   1.000
_cell.length_b   1.000
_cell.length_c   1.000
_cell.angle_alpha   90.00
_cell.angle_beta   90.00
_cell.angle_gamma   90.00
#
_symmetry.space_group_name_H-M   'P 1'
#
loop_
_entity.id
_entity.type
_entity.pdbx_description
1 polymer ?
#
loop_
_entity_poly.entity_id
_entity_poly.type
_entity_poly.pdbx_seq_one_letter_code
_entity_poly.pdbx_strand_id
1 'polypeptide(L)'
;MPEKGGKGAVASRNILVGEDVALMRPVVLLPLGQSVWKTRFGQSVRRQAIDHLPLHTRAAVARLHGEGTNTDEFISNLIDVNTFNSKLPTGYALGSLVVDASRLNHACRPNVIYRFDFGTQILKMKAFKPIAKGEELTISYRFLDMTIEERREGLKRTFGFDCRCSHCQMPPQLQEQSDQRVTRISNLQNKFDSDDDHFSAEEVQEFLSLCEEEQIPSCMVSANVVAAEFYNSEGKKQKVKEHAKVARTLGLMVYGSSWADLELVELLINAPYKLSSYFCTK
;
A
#
# COMPACT_ATOMS: atom_id res chain seq x y z
N MET A 1 -16.17 -11.14 -12.83
CA MET A 1 -15.46 -10.95 -11.55
C MET A 1 -16.46 -10.92 -10.41
N PRO A 2 -16.10 -11.35 -9.20
CA PRO A 2 -16.85 -10.98 -8.00
C PRO A 2 -16.95 -9.45 -7.91
N GLU A 3 -17.96 -8.94 -7.21
CA GLU A 3 -18.23 -7.49 -7.10
C GLU A 3 -17.05 -6.65 -6.54
N LYS A 4 -15.96 -7.29 -6.07
CA LYS A 4 -14.79 -6.67 -5.44
C LYS A 4 -13.43 -7.02 -6.07
N GLY A 5 -13.41 -7.61 -7.27
CA GLY A 5 -12.20 -7.80 -8.10
C GLY A 5 -11.39 -9.09 -7.91
N GLY A 6 -11.32 -9.64 -6.70
CA GLY A 6 -10.63 -10.91 -6.36
C GLY A 6 -11.59 -12.09 -6.19
N LYS A 7 -11.13 -13.21 -5.62
CA LYS A 7 -11.96 -14.40 -5.31
C LYS A 7 -12.49 -14.44 -3.87
N GLY A 8 -12.05 -13.49 -3.04
CA GLY A 8 -12.33 -13.46 -1.61
C GLY A 8 -11.44 -14.41 -0.82
N ALA A 9 -11.04 -13.97 0.36
CA ALA A 9 -10.39 -14.78 1.38
C ALA A 9 -10.95 -14.33 2.73
N VAL A 10 -11.06 -15.24 3.70
CA VAL A 10 -11.56 -14.94 5.05
C VAL A 10 -10.57 -15.39 6.10
N ALA A 11 -10.54 -14.71 7.25
CA ALA A 11 -9.70 -15.08 8.36
C ALA A 11 -10.17 -16.41 8.98
N SER A 12 -9.26 -17.37 9.16
CA SER A 12 -9.57 -18.66 9.80
C SER A 12 -9.62 -18.59 11.33
N ARG A 13 -9.15 -17.48 11.90
CA ARG A 13 -9.05 -17.17 13.33
C ARG A 13 -9.11 -15.66 13.55
N ASN A 14 -9.19 -15.22 14.80
CA ASN A 14 -8.97 -13.82 15.14
C ASN A 14 -7.51 -13.44 14.89
N ILE A 15 -7.27 -12.26 14.33
CA ILE A 15 -5.93 -11.72 14.01
C ILE A 15 -5.82 -10.34 14.64
N LEU A 16 -4.74 -10.11 15.39
CA LEU A 16 -4.49 -8.83 16.06
C LEU A 16 -3.77 -7.85 15.12
N VAL A 17 -3.87 -6.55 15.43
CA VAL A 17 -3.12 -5.51 14.70
C VAL A 17 -1.61 -5.81 14.73
N GLY A 18 -0.96 -5.69 13.58
CA GLY A 18 0.47 -5.94 13.39
C GLY A 18 0.85 -7.42 13.22
N GLU A 19 -0.08 -8.34 13.44
CA GLU A 19 0.16 -9.77 13.32
C GLU A 19 0.34 -10.19 11.85
N ASP A 20 1.17 -11.20 11.62
CA ASP A 20 1.34 -11.79 10.28
C ASP A 20 0.06 -12.51 9.84
N VAL A 21 -0.47 -12.07 8.70
CA VAL A 21 -1.59 -12.73 8.03
C VAL A 21 -1.08 -13.84 7.14
N ALA A 22 -0.03 -13.56 6.36
CA ALA A 22 0.57 -14.52 5.45
C ALA A 22 1.98 -14.11 5.00
N LEU A 23 2.77 -15.14 4.63
CA LEU A 23 4.07 -15.03 3.99
C LEU A 23 4.00 -15.87 2.71
N MET A 24 4.05 -15.23 1.56
CA MET A 24 3.78 -15.88 0.27
C MET A 24 4.91 -15.66 -0.73
N ARG A 25 5.18 -16.67 -1.56
CA ARG A 25 6.19 -16.60 -2.61
C ARG A 25 5.52 -16.38 -3.97
N PRO A 26 6.12 -15.58 -4.86
CA PRO A 26 5.65 -15.45 -6.22
C PRO A 26 5.92 -16.74 -6.99
N VAL A 27 4.99 -17.08 -7.88
CA VAL A 27 5.17 -18.17 -8.85
C VAL A 27 5.83 -17.67 -10.14
N VAL A 28 5.75 -16.35 -10.39
CA VAL A 28 6.35 -15.68 -11.55
C VAL A 28 6.83 -14.29 -11.15
N LEU A 29 8.02 -13.92 -11.64
CA LEU A 29 8.59 -12.58 -11.59
C LEU A 29 8.83 -12.10 -13.02
N LEU A 30 8.30 -10.92 -13.36
CA LEU A 30 8.41 -10.34 -14.70
C LEU A 30 8.83 -8.87 -14.62
N PRO A 31 9.69 -8.37 -15.52
CA PRO A 31 9.94 -6.93 -15.65
C PRO A 31 8.65 -6.12 -15.81
N LEU A 32 8.51 -5.00 -15.09
CA LEU A 32 7.40 -4.06 -15.31
C LEU A 32 7.71 -3.05 -16.41
N GLY A 33 6.65 -2.50 -17.01
CA GLY A 33 6.72 -1.34 -17.90
C GLY A 33 7.40 -1.58 -19.26
N GLN A 34 7.74 -2.82 -19.61
CA GLN A 34 8.41 -3.10 -20.88
C GLN A 34 7.41 -3.04 -22.04
N SER A 35 7.73 -2.29 -23.09
CA SER A 35 6.90 -2.17 -24.30
C SER A 35 6.70 -3.51 -25.01
N VAL A 36 7.67 -4.43 -24.89
CA VAL A 36 7.61 -5.77 -25.48
C VAL A 36 6.37 -6.54 -25.02
N TRP A 37 5.87 -6.32 -23.81
CA TRP A 37 4.68 -7.00 -23.28
C TRP A 37 3.39 -6.67 -24.02
N LYS A 38 3.37 -5.58 -24.80
CA LYS A 38 2.23 -5.21 -25.66
C LYS A 38 2.29 -5.88 -27.04
N THR A 39 3.38 -6.59 -27.36
CA THR A 39 3.56 -7.27 -28.64
C THR A 39 3.09 -8.73 -28.55
N ARG A 40 2.72 -9.33 -29.69
CA ARG A 40 2.40 -10.77 -29.76
C ARG A 40 3.53 -11.65 -29.22
N PHE A 41 4.77 -11.27 -29.47
CA PHE A 41 5.94 -11.96 -28.94
C PHE A 41 5.96 -11.92 -27.41
N GLY A 42 5.80 -10.74 -26.80
CA GLY A 42 5.80 -10.60 -25.34
C GLY A 42 4.62 -11.33 -24.68
N GLN A 43 3.44 -11.31 -25.29
CA GLN A 43 2.28 -12.07 -24.82
C GLN A 43 2.54 -13.59 -24.87
N SER A 44 3.13 -14.09 -25.97
CA SER A 44 3.53 -15.49 -26.09
C SER A 44 4.60 -15.89 -25.07
N VAL A 45 5.58 -15.01 -24.79
CA VAL A 45 6.59 -15.24 -23.73
C VAL A 45 5.91 -15.35 -22.37
N ARG A 46 4.96 -14.45 -22.05
CA ARG A 46 4.20 -14.49 -20.81
C ARG A 46 3.37 -15.77 -20.67
N ARG A 47 2.70 -16.22 -21.74
CA ARG A 47 2.02 -17.53 -21.74
C ARG A 47 3.00 -18.67 -21.47
N GLN A 48 4.13 -18.71 -22.19
CA GLN A 48 5.14 -19.77 -22.00
C GLN A 48 5.66 -19.81 -20.56
N ALA A 49 5.89 -18.65 -19.94
CA ALA A 49 6.29 -18.58 -18.54
C ALA A 49 5.28 -19.27 -17.61
N ILE A 50 3.97 -19.14 -17.88
CA ILE A 50 2.94 -19.89 -17.16
C ILE A 50 2.96 -21.37 -17.54
N ASP A 51 3.11 -21.72 -18.81
CA ASP A 51 3.07 -23.12 -19.26
C ASP A 51 4.22 -23.99 -18.72
N HIS A 52 5.34 -23.37 -18.38
CA HIS A 52 6.47 -24.01 -17.72
C HIS A 52 6.30 -24.21 -16.20
N LEU A 53 5.24 -23.66 -15.59
CA LEU A 53 4.95 -23.92 -14.18
C LEU A 53 4.43 -25.37 -13.98
N PRO A 54 4.59 -25.93 -12.76
CA PRO A 54 3.96 -27.20 -12.41
C PRO A 54 2.44 -27.19 -12.70
N LEU A 55 1.88 -28.33 -13.10
CA LEU A 55 0.48 -28.44 -13.52
C LEU A 55 -0.51 -27.91 -12.47
N HIS A 56 -0.26 -28.19 -11.18
CA HIS A 56 -1.10 -27.68 -10.09
C HIS A 56 -1.05 -26.15 -9.98
N THR A 57 0.13 -25.55 -10.17
CA THR A 57 0.32 -24.10 -10.17
C THR A 57 -0.34 -23.46 -11.38
N ARG A 58 -0.21 -24.06 -12.58
CA ARG A 58 -0.90 -23.62 -13.80
C ARG A 58 -2.41 -23.57 -13.61
N ALA A 59 -2.97 -24.65 -13.06
CA ALA A 59 -4.40 -24.70 -12.74
C ALA A 59 -4.81 -23.65 -11.70
N ALA A 60 -3.94 -23.34 -10.74
CA ALA A 60 -4.19 -22.29 -9.76
C ALA A 60 -4.16 -20.89 -10.37
N VAL A 61 -3.20 -20.61 -11.26
CA VAL A 61 -3.07 -19.36 -12.02
C VAL A 61 -4.22 -19.18 -12.98
N ALA A 62 -4.61 -20.20 -13.75
CA ALA A 62 -5.73 -20.14 -14.70
C ALA A 62 -7.08 -19.83 -14.03
N ARG A 63 -7.16 -19.96 -12.71
CA ARG A 63 -8.33 -19.56 -11.90
C ARG A 63 -8.29 -18.10 -11.48
N LEU A 64 -7.24 -17.33 -11.73
CA LEU A 64 -7.22 -15.90 -11.45
C LEU A 64 -8.05 -15.14 -12.49
N HIS A 65 -8.37 -13.88 -12.18
CA HIS A 65 -9.11 -13.05 -13.13
C HIS A 65 -8.20 -12.63 -14.30
N GLY A 66 -8.70 -12.70 -15.51
CA GLY A 66 -8.09 -12.13 -16.71
C GLY A 66 -9.10 -12.07 -17.85
N GLU A 67 -8.81 -11.27 -18.86
CA GLU A 67 -9.63 -11.05 -20.05
C GLU A 67 -8.77 -11.15 -21.32
N GLY A 68 -9.35 -11.68 -22.39
CA GLY A 68 -8.66 -11.79 -23.68
C GLY A 68 -9.46 -12.61 -24.68
N THR A 69 -9.22 -12.38 -25.97
CA THR A 69 -9.91 -13.12 -27.05
C THR A 69 -9.22 -14.45 -27.38
N ASN A 70 -7.99 -14.63 -26.92
CA ASN A 70 -7.18 -15.83 -27.07
C ASN A 70 -6.34 -16.07 -25.80
N THR A 71 -5.66 -17.21 -25.74
CA THR A 71 -4.87 -17.62 -24.57
C THR A 71 -3.73 -16.66 -24.23
N ASP A 72 -3.01 -16.15 -25.23
CA ASP A 72 -1.87 -15.24 -25.02
C ASP A 72 -2.35 -13.90 -24.43
N GLU A 73 -3.43 -13.34 -24.96
CA GLU A 73 -4.06 -12.12 -24.44
C GLU A 73 -4.60 -12.33 -23.02
N PHE A 74 -5.32 -13.43 -22.79
CA PHE A 74 -5.88 -13.76 -21.48
C PHE A 74 -4.78 -13.86 -20.42
N ILE A 75 -3.70 -14.61 -20.68
CA ILE A 75 -2.60 -14.76 -19.74
C ILE A 75 -1.88 -13.42 -19.53
N SER A 76 -1.69 -12.62 -20.58
CA SER A 76 -1.05 -11.32 -20.45
C SER A 76 -1.86 -10.37 -19.57
N ASN A 77 -3.16 -10.26 -19.80
CA ASN A 77 -4.04 -9.43 -18.97
C ASN A 77 -4.12 -9.96 -17.54
N LEU A 78 -4.24 -11.29 -17.36
CA LEU A 78 -4.22 -11.92 -16.05
C LEU A 78 -2.99 -11.53 -15.26
N ILE A 79 -1.80 -11.56 -15.88
CA ILE A 79 -0.58 -11.09 -15.24
C ILE A 79 -0.72 -9.61 -14.84
N ASP A 80 -1.13 -8.74 -15.76
CA ASP A 80 -1.21 -7.30 -15.51
C ASP A 80 -2.14 -6.94 -14.34
N VAL A 81 -3.25 -7.66 -14.16
CA VAL A 81 -4.26 -7.37 -13.10
C VAL A 81 -4.08 -8.18 -11.82
N ASN A 82 -3.12 -9.11 -11.76
CA ASN A 82 -2.87 -9.92 -10.55
C ASN A 82 -1.43 -9.80 -10.02
N THR A 83 -0.55 -9.04 -10.67
CA THR A 83 0.81 -8.81 -10.18
C THR A 83 0.86 -7.76 -9.10
N PHE A 84 1.72 -8.02 -8.12
CA PHE A 84 2.11 -7.07 -7.09
C PHE A 84 3.46 -6.44 -7.45
N ASN A 85 3.62 -5.14 -7.19
CA ASN A 85 4.88 -4.44 -7.42
C ASN A 85 5.96 -4.93 -6.45
N SER A 86 7.09 -5.34 -7.01
CA SER A 86 8.33 -5.64 -6.31
C SER A 86 9.50 -4.98 -7.05
N LYS A 87 10.70 -5.12 -6.52
CA LYS A 87 11.94 -4.74 -7.19
C LYS A 87 13.08 -5.67 -6.78
N LEU A 88 14.07 -5.79 -7.65
CA LEU A 88 15.35 -6.38 -7.30
C LEU A 88 16.14 -5.44 -6.37
N PRO A 89 17.14 -5.95 -5.63
CA PRO A 89 18.06 -5.10 -4.86
C PRO A 89 18.76 -4.02 -5.68
N THR A 90 18.92 -4.25 -6.99
CA THR A 90 19.45 -3.27 -7.96
C THR A 90 18.50 -2.12 -8.27
N GLY A 91 17.27 -2.13 -7.74
CA GLY A 91 16.23 -1.15 -8.04
C GLY A 91 15.37 -1.50 -9.26
N TYR A 92 15.68 -2.58 -9.98
CA TYR A 92 14.93 -2.98 -11.16
C TYR A 92 13.51 -3.43 -10.81
N ALA A 93 12.49 -2.77 -11.37
CA ALA A 93 11.08 -3.00 -11.04
C ALA A 93 10.54 -4.31 -11.63
N LEU A 94 9.85 -5.08 -10.79
CA LEU A 94 9.28 -6.39 -11.11
C LEU A 94 7.80 -6.47 -10.74
N GLY A 95 7.04 -7.19 -11.55
CA GLY A 95 5.69 -7.64 -11.28
C GLY A 95 5.77 -9.07 -10.74
N SER A 96 5.14 -9.30 -9.60
CA SER A 96 5.19 -10.56 -8.88
C SER A 96 3.81 -11.20 -8.85
N LEU A 97 3.64 -12.34 -9.51
CA LEU A 97 2.38 -13.08 -9.46
C LEU A 97 2.36 -13.98 -8.23
N VAL A 98 1.54 -13.66 -7.24
CA VAL A 98 1.42 -14.39 -5.98
C VAL A 98 0.00 -14.93 -5.85
N VAL A 99 -0.20 -16.19 -6.26
CA VAL A 99 -1.53 -16.76 -6.55
C VAL A 99 -2.54 -16.58 -5.42
N ASP A 100 -2.16 -16.85 -4.18
CA ASP A 100 -3.09 -16.77 -3.06
C ASP A 100 -3.38 -15.32 -2.65
N ALA A 101 -2.38 -14.44 -2.73
CA ALA A 101 -2.55 -13.02 -2.48
C ALA A 101 -3.46 -12.36 -3.53
N SER A 102 -3.35 -12.77 -4.80
CA SER A 102 -4.21 -12.29 -5.90
C SER A 102 -5.69 -12.66 -5.74
N ARG A 103 -6.05 -13.49 -4.75
CA ARG A 103 -7.45 -13.80 -4.43
C ARG A 103 -8.08 -12.77 -3.49
N LEU A 104 -7.29 -12.01 -2.72
CA LEU A 104 -7.84 -11.05 -1.76
C LEU A 104 -8.55 -9.92 -2.51
N ASN A 105 -9.72 -9.56 -2.04
CA ASN A 105 -10.55 -8.53 -2.65
C ASN A 105 -10.06 -7.12 -2.29
N HIS A 106 -10.50 -6.15 -3.08
CA HIS A 106 -10.25 -4.74 -2.80
C HIS A 106 -11.14 -4.20 -1.68
N ALA A 107 -10.57 -3.36 -0.82
CA ALA A 107 -11.29 -2.35 -0.06
C ALA A 107 -10.52 -1.02 -0.05
N CYS A 108 -11.22 0.11 -0.11
CA CYS A 108 -10.61 1.44 -0.10
C CYS A 108 -10.00 1.81 1.26
N ARG A 109 -10.43 1.11 2.32
CA ARG A 109 -9.90 1.18 3.70
C ARG A 109 -9.62 -0.25 4.19
N PRO A 110 -8.58 -0.91 3.66
CA PRO A 110 -8.35 -2.33 3.86
C PRO A 110 -8.02 -2.68 5.33
N ASN A 111 -8.19 -3.96 5.68
CA ASN A 111 -7.77 -4.50 6.97
C ASN A 111 -6.39 -5.21 6.90
N VAL A 112 -5.88 -5.48 5.69
CA VAL A 112 -4.54 -6.05 5.46
C VAL A 112 -3.68 -5.08 4.66
N ILE A 113 -2.44 -4.90 5.12
CA ILE A 113 -1.37 -4.25 4.35
C ILE A 113 -0.38 -5.29 3.89
N TYR A 114 0.33 -4.99 2.80
CA TYR A 114 1.34 -5.89 2.25
C TYR A 114 2.59 -5.14 1.82
N ARG A 115 3.72 -5.86 1.84
CA ARG A 115 5.00 -5.37 1.31
C ARG A 115 5.84 -6.51 0.78
N PHE A 116 6.70 -6.22 -0.17
CA PHE A 116 7.75 -7.14 -0.58
C PHE A 116 9.01 -6.96 0.25
N ASP A 117 9.59 -8.08 0.64
CA ASP A 117 10.98 -8.13 1.04
C ASP A 117 11.83 -8.28 -0.23
N PHE A 118 12.52 -7.20 -0.65
CA PHE A 118 13.23 -7.18 -1.94
C PHE A 118 14.44 -8.13 -2.00
N GLY A 119 14.97 -8.56 -0.85
CA GLY A 119 16.05 -9.55 -0.80
C GLY A 119 15.52 -10.97 -1.05
N THR A 120 14.42 -11.33 -0.39
CA THR A 120 13.86 -12.69 -0.46
C THR A 120 12.74 -12.85 -1.49
N GLN A 121 12.24 -11.75 -2.06
CA GLN A 121 11.05 -11.68 -2.93
C GLN A 121 9.79 -12.27 -2.28
N ILE A 122 9.72 -12.32 -0.95
CA ILE A 122 8.55 -12.80 -0.21
C ILE A 122 7.57 -11.63 -0.04
N LEU A 123 6.32 -11.85 -0.40
CA LEU A 123 5.20 -10.97 -0.08
C LEU A 123 4.81 -11.23 1.38
N LYS A 124 4.96 -10.19 2.22
CA LYS A 124 4.60 -10.21 3.63
C LYS A 124 3.30 -9.44 3.81
N MET A 125 2.30 -10.06 4.45
CA MET A 125 1.01 -9.47 4.74
C MET A 125 0.80 -9.35 6.25
N LYS A 126 0.36 -8.19 6.71
CA LYS A 126 0.06 -7.92 8.12
C LYS A 126 -1.32 -7.33 8.28
N ALA A 127 -1.96 -7.65 9.40
CA ALA A 127 -3.21 -7.03 9.78
C ALA A 127 -2.97 -5.58 10.22
N PHE A 128 -3.67 -4.64 9.61
CA PHE A 128 -3.64 -3.23 10.00
C PHE A 128 -4.75 -2.88 10.98
N LYS A 129 -5.82 -3.68 11.00
CA LYS A 129 -6.95 -3.58 11.93
C LYS A 129 -7.13 -4.93 12.62
N PRO A 130 -7.82 -5.00 13.78
CA PRO A 130 -8.29 -6.29 14.30
C PRO A 130 -9.18 -6.97 13.25
N ILE A 131 -8.98 -8.26 13.03
CA ILE A 131 -9.76 -9.04 12.06
C ILE A 131 -10.40 -10.22 12.80
N ALA A 132 -11.73 -10.31 12.76
CA ALA A 132 -12.45 -11.41 13.38
C ALA A 132 -12.38 -12.69 12.53
N LYS A 133 -12.48 -13.86 13.17
CA LYS A 133 -12.66 -15.13 12.46
C LYS A 133 -13.88 -15.04 11.53
N GLY A 134 -13.69 -15.41 10.26
CA GLY A 134 -14.72 -15.35 9.22
C GLY A 134 -14.83 -13.99 8.52
N GLU A 135 -14.17 -12.95 9.02
CA GLU A 135 -14.11 -11.64 8.35
C GLU A 135 -13.28 -11.73 7.07
N GLU A 136 -13.72 -11.01 6.03
CA GLU A 136 -13.03 -10.94 4.74
C GLU A 136 -11.68 -10.21 4.86
N LEU A 137 -10.63 -10.82 4.32
CA LEU A 137 -9.31 -10.21 4.18
C LEU A 137 -9.29 -9.34 2.92
N THR A 138 -8.99 -8.06 3.09
CA THR A 138 -9.00 -7.07 2.01
C THR A 138 -7.70 -6.29 1.93
N ILE A 139 -7.28 -5.98 0.71
CA ILE A 139 -6.10 -5.14 0.40
C ILE A 139 -6.53 -3.95 -0.48
N SER A 140 -5.67 -2.94 -0.61
CA SER A 140 -5.91 -1.88 -1.59
C SER A 140 -5.22 -2.18 -2.91
N TYR A 141 -5.93 -2.03 -4.03
CA TYR A 141 -5.37 -2.15 -5.37
C TYR A 141 -4.88 -0.81 -5.93
N ARG A 142 -5.21 0.28 -5.22
CA ARG A 142 -4.92 1.67 -5.59
C ARG A 142 -4.28 2.38 -4.40
N PHE A 143 -3.70 3.55 -4.64
CA PHE A 143 -3.24 4.40 -3.55
C PHE A 143 -4.42 4.82 -2.66
N LEU A 144 -4.13 4.99 -1.37
CA LEU A 144 -5.15 5.18 -0.34
C LEU A 144 -5.58 6.63 -0.16
N ASP A 145 -4.79 7.55 -0.69
CA ASP A 145 -4.89 9.01 -0.74
C ASP A 145 -5.55 9.54 -2.03
N MET A 146 -6.24 8.68 -2.79
CA MET A 146 -7.06 9.12 -3.92
C MET A 146 -8.49 9.42 -3.46
N THR A 147 -9.15 10.36 -4.14
CA THR A 147 -10.59 10.59 -3.97
C THR A 147 -11.40 9.35 -4.35
N ILE A 148 -12.66 9.29 -3.91
CA ILE A 148 -13.54 8.16 -4.21
C ILE A 148 -13.79 8.02 -5.73
N GLU A 149 -13.96 9.13 -6.44
CA GLU A 149 -14.18 9.13 -7.89
C GLU A 149 -12.96 8.60 -8.65
N GLU A 150 -11.77 9.19 -8.43
CA GLU A 150 -10.53 8.77 -9.08
C GLU A 150 -10.23 7.28 -8.83
N ARG A 151 -10.52 6.81 -7.62
CA ARG A 151 -10.33 5.42 -7.25
C ARG A 151 -11.31 4.51 -7.97
N ARG A 152 -12.59 4.86 -8.06
CA ARG A 152 -13.59 4.09 -8.81
C ARG A 152 -13.24 4.02 -10.28
N GLU A 153 -12.89 5.14 -10.89
CA GLU A 153 -12.48 5.18 -12.30
C GLU A 153 -11.25 4.30 -12.53
N GLY A 154 -10.22 4.44 -11.69
CA GLY A 154 -9.00 3.62 -11.78
C GLY A 154 -9.28 2.13 -11.61
N LEU A 155 -10.16 1.75 -10.67
CA LEU A 155 -10.55 0.36 -10.46
C LEU A 155 -11.35 -0.20 -11.64
N LYS A 156 -12.30 0.57 -12.17
CA LYS A 156 -13.10 0.17 -13.32
C LYS A 156 -12.24 0.00 -14.57
N ARG A 157 -11.33 0.94 -14.80
CA ARG A 157 -10.42 0.94 -15.96
C ARG A 157 -9.40 -0.20 -15.91
N THR A 158 -8.80 -0.46 -14.75
CA THR A 158 -7.72 -1.47 -14.64
C THR A 158 -8.26 -2.87 -14.35
N PHE A 159 -9.31 -2.97 -13.53
CA PHE A 159 -9.82 -4.24 -13.01
C PHE A 159 -11.29 -4.48 -13.36
N GLY A 160 -11.94 -3.66 -14.19
CA GLY A 160 -13.29 -3.95 -14.72
C GLY A 160 -14.45 -3.96 -13.73
N PHE A 161 -14.27 -3.59 -12.46
CA PHE A 161 -15.33 -3.63 -11.43
C PHE A 161 -15.61 -2.27 -10.78
N ASP A 162 -16.84 -2.12 -10.27
CA ASP A 162 -17.28 -0.96 -9.49
C ASP A 162 -17.14 -1.26 -7.99
N CYS A 163 -16.32 -0.49 -7.26
CA CYS A 163 -16.08 -0.76 -5.86
C CYS A 163 -17.33 -0.53 -5.00
N ARG A 164 -17.71 -1.56 -4.24
CA ARG A 164 -18.83 -1.57 -3.29
C ARG A 164 -18.39 -1.80 -1.85
N CYS A 165 -17.17 -1.41 -1.49
CA CYS A 165 -16.74 -1.47 -0.09
C CYS A 165 -17.50 -0.43 0.76
N SER A 166 -17.50 -0.62 2.09
CA SER A 166 -18.22 0.27 3.02
C SER A 166 -17.88 1.75 2.82
N HIS A 167 -16.61 2.07 2.54
CA HIS A 167 -16.15 3.43 2.28
C HIS A 167 -16.79 4.04 1.02
N CYS A 168 -16.89 3.28 -0.08
CA CYS A 168 -17.58 3.73 -1.29
C CYS A 168 -19.10 3.76 -1.12
N GLN A 169 -19.66 3.00 -0.17
CA GLN A 169 -21.11 2.94 0.06
C GLN A 169 -21.62 3.93 1.11
N MET A 170 -20.74 4.76 1.69
CA MET A 170 -21.15 5.80 2.63
C MET A 170 -22.11 6.81 1.97
N PRO A 171 -22.94 7.53 2.75
CA PRO A 171 -23.73 8.65 2.25
C PRO A 171 -22.87 9.68 1.48
N PRO A 172 -23.40 10.33 0.43
CA PRO A 172 -22.66 11.30 -0.38
C PRO A 172 -21.96 12.40 0.42
N GLN A 173 -22.58 12.88 1.51
CA GLN A 173 -21.99 13.90 2.38
C GLN A 173 -20.72 13.40 3.09
N LEU A 174 -20.71 12.13 3.52
CA LEU A 174 -19.52 11.53 4.13
C LEU A 174 -18.43 11.21 3.09
N GLN A 175 -18.83 10.91 1.85
CA GLN A 175 -17.90 10.76 0.73
C GLN A 175 -17.18 12.10 0.46
N GLU A 176 -17.93 13.19 0.32
CA GLU A 176 -17.38 14.53 0.11
C GLU A 176 -16.44 14.98 1.25
N GLN A 177 -16.84 14.76 2.51
CA GLN A 177 -15.98 15.07 3.65
C GLN A 177 -14.67 14.27 3.60
N SER A 178 -14.73 13.00 3.19
CA SER A 178 -13.53 12.17 3.07
C SER A 178 -12.60 12.66 1.96
N ASP A 179 -13.15 13.02 0.81
CA ASP A 179 -12.37 13.59 -0.30
C ASP A 179 -11.73 14.93 0.10
N GLN A 180 -12.43 15.77 0.87
CA GLN A 180 -11.87 17.00 1.46
C GLN A 180 -10.73 16.71 2.43
N ARG A 181 -10.86 15.72 3.32
CA ARG A 181 -9.81 15.31 4.26
C ARG A 181 -8.57 14.78 3.53
N VAL A 182 -8.76 13.93 2.52
CA VAL A 182 -7.66 13.40 1.69
C VAL A 182 -6.94 14.52 0.94
N THR A 183 -7.68 15.49 0.40
CA THR A 183 -7.09 16.68 -0.24
C THR A 183 -6.30 17.51 0.77
N ARG A 184 -6.84 17.72 1.98
CA ARG A 184 -6.17 18.48 3.05
C ARG A 184 -4.90 17.77 3.53
N ILE A 185 -4.91 16.45 3.67
CA ILE A 185 -3.75 15.61 3.95
C ILE A 185 -2.63 15.89 2.93
N SER A 186 -2.94 15.87 1.64
CA SER A 186 -1.93 16.14 0.60
C SER A 186 -1.38 17.57 0.70
N ASN A 187 -2.22 18.55 1.00
CA ASN A 187 -1.78 19.95 1.16
C ASN A 187 -0.86 20.13 2.38
N LEU A 188 -1.16 19.46 3.50
CA LEU A 188 -0.34 19.51 4.72
C LEU A 188 1.02 18.85 4.50
N GLN A 189 1.06 17.70 3.82
CA GLN A 189 2.31 17.05 3.43
C GLN A 189 3.14 17.96 2.52
N ASN A 190 2.53 18.55 1.48
CA ASN A 190 3.23 19.44 0.55
C ASN A 190 3.79 20.68 1.24
N LYS A 191 3.05 21.28 2.19
CA LYS A 191 3.55 22.40 2.99
C LYS A 191 4.81 22.03 3.75
N PHE A 192 4.80 20.87 4.42
CA PHE A 192 5.97 20.37 5.13
C PHE A 192 7.14 20.11 4.18
N ASP A 193 6.90 19.41 3.06
CA ASP A 193 7.95 19.08 2.08
C ASP A 193 8.55 20.32 1.40
N SER A 194 7.79 21.43 1.36
CA SER A 194 8.25 22.72 0.81
C SER A 194 8.95 23.63 1.82
N ASP A 195 9.14 23.18 3.06
CA ASP A 195 9.67 24.00 4.17
C ASP A 195 8.89 25.32 4.33
N ASP A 196 7.55 25.27 4.34
CA ASP A 196 6.73 26.48 4.54
C ASP A 196 6.96 27.07 5.95
N ASP A 197 7.47 28.30 6.01
CA ASP A 197 7.76 29.04 7.24
C ASP A 197 6.53 29.24 8.15
N HIS A 198 5.31 29.06 7.62
CA HIS A 198 4.05 29.19 8.36
C HIS A 198 3.44 27.86 8.78
N PHE A 199 4.14 26.73 8.60
CA PHE A 199 3.64 25.43 9.04
C PHE A 199 3.55 25.38 10.58
N SER A 200 2.34 25.27 11.12
CA SER A 200 2.10 25.46 12.56
C SER A 200 1.94 24.16 13.34
N ALA A 201 2.02 24.26 14.67
CA ALA A 201 1.76 23.13 15.57
C ALA A 201 0.31 22.63 15.45
N GLU A 202 -0.64 23.51 15.16
CA GLU A 202 -2.05 23.18 14.90
C GLU A 202 -2.18 22.38 13.59
N GLU A 203 -1.48 22.79 12.53
CA GLU A 203 -1.46 22.05 11.25
C GLU A 203 -0.84 20.65 11.40
N VAL A 204 0.18 20.49 12.24
CA VAL A 204 0.74 19.17 12.59
C VAL A 204 -0.30 18.29 13.30
N GLN A 205 -1.04 18.85 14.26
CA GLN A 205 -2.09 18.10 14.98
C GLN A 205 -3.27 17.76 14.06
N GLU A 206 -3.66 18.69 13.19
CA GLU A 206 -4.65 18.45 12.14
C GLU A 206 -4.21 17.30 11.25
N PHE A 207 -2.95 17.29 10.80
CA PHE A 207 -2.44 16.24 9.92
C PHE A 207 -2.53 14.85 10.56
N LEU A 208 -2.09 14.72 11.81
CA LEU A 208 -2.21 13.48 12.58
C LEU A 208 -3.67 13.00 12.68
N SER A 209 -4.57 13.91 13.07
CA SER A 209 -6.00 13.60 13.22
C SER A 209 -6.64 13.14 11.92
N LEU A 210 -6.33 13.82 10.80
CA LEU A 210 -6.90 13.48 9.48
C LEU A 210 -6.42 12.10 9.02
N CYS A 211 -5.13 11.78 9.19
CA CYS A 211 -4.59 10.47 8.82
C CYS A 211 -5.23 9.32 9.64
N GLU A 212 -5.48 9.55 10.93
CA GLU A 212 -6.15 8.59 11.82
C GLU A 212 -7.62 8.38 11.44
N GLU A 213 -8.36 9.47 11.19
CA GLU A 213 -9.77 9.43 10.80
C GLU A 213 -9.94 8.71 9.46
N GLU A 214 -9.06 8.99 8.50
CA GLU A 214 -9.05 8.30 7.20
C GLU A 214 -8.47 6.89 7.25
N GLN A 215 -7.85 6.48 8.37
CA GLN A 215 -7.27 5.14 8.55
C GLN A 215 -6.34 4.74 7.40
N ILE A 216 -5.49 5.68 6.96
CA ILE A 216 -4.50 5.44 5.89
C ILE A 216 -3.14 5.13 6.53
N PRO A 217 -2.64 3.87 6.44
CA PRO A 217 -1.41 3.46 7.12
C PRO A 217 -0.19 4.32 6.76
N SER A 218 0.02 4.61 5.47
CA SER A 218 1.15 5.42 5.00
C SER A 218 1.08 6.86 5.50
N CYS A 219 -0.12 7.45 5.49
CA CYS A 219 -0.40 8.79 6.03
C CYS A 219 -0.04 8.86 7.51
N MET A 220 -0.49 7.88 8.31
CA MET A 220 -0.21 7.84 9.75
C MET A 220 1.29 7.73 10.04
N VAL A 221 2.06 7.03 9.19
CA VAL A 221 3.53 7.03 9.29
C VAL A 221 4.07 8.43 9.00
N SER A 222 3.73 9.01 7.84
CA SER A 222 4.23 10.32 7.42
C SER A 222 3.90 11.42 8.43
N ALA A 223 2.65 11.52 8.88
CA ALA A 223 2.23 12.52 9.86
C ALA A 223 3.01 12.43 11.18
N ASN A 224 3.37 11.21 11.63
CA ASN A 224 4.18 11.06 12.84
C ASN A 224 5.67 11.36 12.60
N VAL A 225 6.20 11.14 11.39
CA VAL A 225 7.55 11.62 11.02
C VAL A 225 7.57 13.14 11.02
N VAL A 226 6.63 13.77 10.32
CA VAL A 226 6.44 15.23 10.26
C VAL A 226 6.31 15.83 11.66
N ALA A 227 5.47 15.25 12.52
CA ALA A 227 5.31 15.71 13.89
C ALA A 227 6.61 15.59 14.71
N ALA A 228 7.36 14.50 14.54
CA ALA A 228 8.62 14.32 15.24
C ALA A 228 9.68 15.33 14.79
N GLU A 229 9.78 15.61 13.50
CA GLU A 229 10.72 16.61 12.95
C GLU A 229 10.34 18.04 13.33
N PHE A 230 9.06 18.40 13.20
CA PHE A 230 8.55 19.71 13.61
C PHE A 230 8.79 19.96 15.10
N TYR A 231 8.46 19.00 15.97
CA TYR A 231 8.72 19.18 17.40
C TYR A 231 10.20 19.15 17.75
N ASN A 232 11.05 18.64 16.85
CA ASN A 232 12.49 18.70 17.02
C ASN A 232 13.03 20.10 16.74
N SER A 233 12.56 20.78 15.69
CA SER A 233 12.90 22.19 15.44
C SER A 233 12.43 23.11 16.58
N GLU A 234 11.28 22.78 17.18
CA GLU A 234 10.73 23.48 18.35
C GLU A 234 11.41 23.11 19.68
N GLY A 235 12.36 22.18 19.67
CA GLY A 235 13.05 21.69 20.86
C GLY A 235 12.20 20.92 21.88
N LYS A 236 11.00 20.47 21.50
CA LYS A 236 10.01 19.78 22.36
C LYS A 236 10.32 18.27 22.47
N LYS A 237 11.41 17.93 23.17
CA LYS A 237 11.99 16.56 23.29
C LYS A 237 10.98 15.43 23.52
N GLN A 238 10.03 15.64 24.42
CA GLN A 238 9.08 14.61 24.81
C GLN A 238 8.15 14.25 23.64
N LYS A 239 7.63 15.27 22.94
CA LYS A 239 6.79 15.09 21.75
C LYS A 239 7.54 14.43 20.61
N VAL A 240 8.82 14.79 20.40
CA VAL A 240 9.67 14.13 19.39
C VAL A 240 9.72 12.62 19.63
N LYS A 241 10.02 12.21 20.86
CA LYS A 241 10.10 10.78 21.22
C LYS A 241 8.77 10.06 21.10
N GLU A 242 7.67 10.71 21.45
CA GLU A 242 6.32 10.15 21.33
C GLU A 242 5.99 9.83 19.87
N HIS A 243 6.07 10.83 18.99
CA HIS A 243 5.73 10.68 17.58
C HIS A 243 6.73 9.78 16.84
N ALA A 244 8.04 9.90 17.12
CA ALA A 244 9.04 9.05 16.48
C ALA A 244 8.86 7.56 16.83
N LYS A 245 8.44 7.21 18.06
CA LYS A 245 8.14 5.81 18.43
C LYS A 245 6.91 5.27 17.70
N VAL A 246 5.89 6.10 17.51
CA VAL A 246 4.69 5.74 16.73
C VAL A 246 5.07 5.54 15.26
N ALA A 247 5.79 6.51 14.67
CA ALA A 247 6.32 6.43 13.31
C ALA A 247 7.15 5.16 13.10
N ARG A 248 8.05 4.82 14.03
CA ARG A 248 8.84 3.58 13.99
C ARG A 248 7.98 2.33 13.93
N THR A 249 6.99 2.25 14.83
CA THR A 249 6.14 1.06 14.95
C THR A 249 5.30 0.87 13.69
N LEU A 250 4.67 1.93 13.20
CA LEU A 250 3.85 1.88 11.98
C LEU A 250 4.73 1.71 10.73
N GLY A 251 5.86 2.41 10.63
CA GLY A 251 6.77 2.36 9.50
C GLY A 251 7.39 0.97 9.30
N LEU A 252 7.80 0.30 10.38
CA LEU A 252 8.25 -1.11 10.30
C LEU A 252 7.12 -2.06 9.88
N MET A 253 5.87 -1.74 10.22
CA MET A 253 4.71 -2.53 9.80
C MET A 253 4.43 -2.35 8.30
N VAL A 254 4.37 -1.10 7.83
CA VAL A 254 4.01 -0.71 6.45
C VAL A 254 5.14 -0.94 5.46
N TYR A 255 6.35 -0.52 5.79
CA TYR A 255 7.50 -0.51 4.87
C TYR A 255 8.56 -1.56 5.23
N GLY A 256 8.56 -2.07 6.46
CA GLY A 256 9.55 -3.05 6.92
C GLY A 256 10.90 -2.44 7.29
N SER A 257 11.92 -3.29 7.42
CA SER A 257 13.28 -2.88 7.81
C SER A 257 14.02 -2.09 6.72
N SER A 258 13.51 -2.07 5.49
CA SER A 258 14.06 -1.29 4.38
C SER A 258 13.37 0.06 4.19
N TRP A 259 12.64 0.53 5.21
CA TRP A 259 12.03 1.86 5.19
C TRP A 259 13.11 2.95 5.17
N ALA A 260 13.01 3.88 4.21
CA ALA A 260 14.00 4.93 4.00
C ALA A 260 14.21 5.81 5.25
N ASP A 261 13.13 6.14 5.98
CA ASP A 261 13.21 7.07 7.11
C ASP A 261 13.50 6.36 8.45
N LEU A 262 13.76 5.05 8.45
CA LEU A 262 13.99 4.31 9.69
C LEU A 262 15.20 4.84 10.46
N GLU A 263 16.29 5.18 9.77
CA GLU A 263 17.49 5.73 10.41
C GLU A 263 17.22 7.10 11.03
N LEU A 264 16.53 7.98 10.30
CA LEU A 264 16.10 9.29 10.78
C LEU A 264 15.24 9.16 12.04
N VAL A 265 14.26 8.27 12.02
CA VAL A 265 13.36 8.04 13.16
C VAL A 265 14.12 7.47 14.37
N GLU A 266 15.06 6.55 14.17
CA GLU A 266 15.93 6.06 15.25
C GLU A 266 16.81 7.17 15.84
N LEU A 267 17.31 8.10 15.02
CA LEU A 267 18.03 9.28 15.48
C LEU A 267 17.12 10.20 16.32
N LEU A 268 15.89 10.47 15.88
CA LEU A 268 14.93 11.29 16.62
C LEU A 268 14.58 10.68 17.99
N ILE A 269 14.50 9.36 18.10
CA ILE A 269 14.24 8.66 19.37
C ILE A 269 15.43 8.79 20.33
N ASN A 270 16.66 8.61 19.83
CA ASN A 270 17.86 8.46 20.66
C ASN A 270 18.58 9.79 20.92
N ALA A 271 18.60 10.70 19.94
CA ALA A 271 19.38 11.94 19.96
C ALA A 271 18.69 13.09 19.19
N PRO A 272 17.52 13.58 19.65
CA PRO A 272 16.68 14.55 18.93
C PRO A 272 17.44 15.79 18.42
N TYR A 273 18.36 16.34 19.22
CA TYR A 273 19.07 17.59 18.89
C TYR A 273 20.33 17.46 18.02
N LYS A 274 20.69 16.25 17.56
CA LYS A 274 21.89 16.06 16.72
C LYS A 274 21.64 16.22 15.23
N LEU A 275 20.37 16.17 14.82
CA LEU A 275 19.99 16.59 13.49
C LEU A 275 20.04 18.11 13.52
N SER A 276 20.94 18.74 12.76
CA SER A 276 20.74 20.14 12.38
C SER A 276 19.33 20.17 11.81
N SER A 277 18.37 20.78 12.52
CA SER A 277 17.01 20.80 12.01
C SER A 277 17.08 21.38 10.61
N TYR A 278 16.35 20.80 9.67
CA TYR A 278 16.18 21.39 8.34
C TYR A 278 15.76 22.87 8.47
N PHE A 279 15.08 23.21 9.57
CA PHE A 279 14.70 24.55 10.02
C PHE A 279 15.77 25.42 10.72
N CYS A 280 16.95 24.91 11.11
CA CYS A 280 17.99 25.70 11.82
C CYS A 280 19.12 26.20 10.91
N THR A 281 19.11 25.87 9.62
CA THR A 281 20.19 26.28 8.70
C THR A 281 19.96 27.61 7.97
N LYS A 282 18.98 28.43 8.36
CA LYS A 282 18.84 29.80 7.86
C LYS A 282 18.42 30.78 8.96
#